data_AF-A0A0A1UCP7-F1
#
_entry.id   AF-A0A0A1UCP7-F1
#
_cell.length_a   1.000
_cell.length_b   1.000
_cell.length_c   1.000
_cell.angle_alpha   90.00
_cell.angle_beta   90.00
_cell.angle_gamma   90.00
#
_symmetry.space_group_name_H-M   'P 1'
#
loop_
_entity.id
_entity.type
_entity.pdbx_description
1 polymer ?
#
loop_
_entity_poly.entity_id
_entity_poly.type
_entity_poly.pdbx_seq_one_letter_code
_entity_poly.pdbx_strand_id
1 'polypeptide(L)'
;MCVTAECRNGDLGYGDECKLDTEGCDGGCNCDNKMNYSSYGGVCVSNKCGNGKIDKYYESNGKYIRTEECDGGVNCNITCQCIEGFITSPDDPFSCIEKTLNAGDIVGIVIGSIAFFVIVLGSFLIIFIFVFRYKKIDINIYKTQQPSYHFYISGATRALSGKQSRYSITPTRLDFGNDTKLTAIGHTRFEKMEVKNYSKNKWMMIIFHTPNNPEYTFYFDPQVLIIRPRIASPHTVTCYITIHCTTRIRDLKIPYSTFENWMDDDRKKMKSLCKDVRRRHYDNLVITTDAMNTVHLDMDELNMSETPIAEGAMGRVYIGNYRSVPVAIKHLDGRVYQIQRWLN
;
A
#
# COMPACT_ATOMS: atom_id res chain seq x y z
N MET A 1 16.55 49.45 53.82
CA MET A 1 16.41 48.32 54.75
C MET A 1 17.65 47.46 54.61
N CYS A 2 18.23 47.02 55.74
CA CYS A 2 19.28 46.01 55.73
C CYS A 2 18.59 44.66 55.79
N VAL A 3 18.81 43.80 54.79
CA VAL A 3 18.28 42.43 54.74
C VAL A 3 19.45 41.46 54.64
N THR A 4 19.28 40.25 55.16
CA THR A 4 20.25 39.15 55.05
C THR A 4 20.44 38.77 53.57
N ALA A 5 21.57 38.14 53.24
CA ALA A 5 21.81 37.68 51.86
C ALA A 5 20.83 36.56 51.48
N GLU A 6 20.45 35.76 52.47
CA GLU A 6 19.47 34.68 52.40
C GLU A 6 18.07 35.21 52.10
N CYS A 7 17.58 36.20 52.85
CA CYS A 7 16.30 36.89 52.60
C CYS A 7 16.22 37.43 51.16
N ARG A 8 17.29 38.10 50.70
CA ARG A 8 17.34 38.67 49.34
C ARG A 8 17.26 37.60 48.24
N ASN A 9 17.70 36.38 48.54
CA ASN A 9 17.65 35.25 47.62
C ASN A 9 16.35 34.43 47.73
N GLY A 10 15.42 34.81 48.61
CA GLY A 10 14.15 34.10 48.84
C GLY A 10 14.27 32.91 49.81
N ASP A 11 15.40 32.80 50.52
CA ASP A 11 15.64 31.76 51.52
C ASP A 11 15.43 32.30 52.94
N LEU A 12 15.19 31.41 53.90
CA LEU A 12 15.02 31.76 55.31
C LEU A 12 16.40 31.84 55.98
N GLY A 13 16.88 33.06 56.26
CA GLY A 13 18.14 33.32 56.94
C GLY A 13 18.04 33.34 58.46
N TYR A 14 19.19 33.51 59.12
CA TYR A 14 19.25 33.62 60.58
C TYR A 14 18.70 34.98 61.04
N GLY A 15 17.57 34.96 61.74
CA GLY A 15 16.87 36.15 62.22
C GLY A 15 15.74 36.63 61.30
N ASP A 16 15.51 35.97 60.16
CA ASP A 16 14.38 36.25 59.28
C ASP A 16 13.10 35.57 59.82
N GLU A 17 11.97 36.26 59.75
CA GLU A 17 10.68 35.74 60.21
C GLU A 17 9.92 34.99 59.12
N CYS A 18 10.23 35.29 57.86
CA CYS A 18 9.56 34.76 56.68
C CYS A 18 10.44 34.82 55.43
N LYS A 19 10.06 34.07 54.40
CA LYS A 19 10.72 34.12 53.09
C LYS A 19 10.17 35.29 52.28
N LEU A 20 11.05 36.00 51.58
CA LEU A 20 10.66 37.08 50.68
C LEU A 20 9.61 36.59 49.65
N ASP A 21 8.65 37.46 49.31
CA ASP A 21 7.52 37.17 48.41
C ASP A 21 6.50 36.13 48.91
N THR A 22 6.54 35.73 50.18
CA THR A 22 5.47 34.94 50.81
C THR A 22 4.38 35.83 51.41
N GLU A 23 3.16 35.30 51.53
CA GLU A 23 2.01 36.05 52.07
C GLU A 23 2.30 36.58 53.48
N GLY A 24 2.04 37.87 53.70
CA GLY A 24 2.25 38.52 54.99
C GLY A 24 3.71 38.86 55.31
N CYS A 25 4.64 38.58 54.40
CA CYS A 25 6.06 38.94 54.56
C CYS A 25 6.37 40.31 53.94
N ASP A 26 7.03 41.18 54.71
CA ASP A 26 7.45 42.50 54.23
C ASP A 26 8.78 42.45 53.47
N GLY A 27 9.15 43.57 52.82
CA GLY A 27 10.40 43.67 52.06
C GLY A 27 11.67 43.60 52.92
N GLY A 28 11.53 43.49 54.25
CA GLY A 28 12.59 43.27 55.22
C GLY A 28 12.68 41.83 55.73
N CYS A 29 11.92 40.88 55.16
CA CYS A 29 11.75 39.50 55.66
C CYS A 29 11.23 39.42 57.10
N ASN A 30 10.40 40.38 57.50
CA ASN A 30 9.64 40.35 58.74
C ASN A 30 8.15 40.14 58.43
N CYS A 31 7.41 39.52 59.35
CA CYS A 31 5.97 39.45 59.19
C CYS A 31 5.34 40.83 59.38
N ASP A 32 4.37 41.15 58.52
CA ASP A 32 3.71 42.45 58.52
C ASP A 32 2.79 42.59 59.74
N ASN A 33 3.38 43.11 60.81
CA ASN A 33 2.70 43.38 62.08
C ASN A 33 1.55 44.39 61.91
N LYS A 34 1.58 45.28 60.90
CA LYS A 34 0.47 46.25 60.68
C LYS A 34 -0.79 45.55 60.18
N MET A 35 -0.62 44.41 59.51
CA MET A 35 -1.70 43.60 58.96
C MET A 35 -2.04 42.40 59.86
N ASN A 36 -1.51 42.36 61.09
CA ASN A 36 -1.72 41.30 62.08
C ASN A 36 -1.22 39.92 61.61
N TYR A 37 -0.03 39.87 61.01
CA TYR A 37 0.68 38.62 60.75
C TYR A 37 1.74 38.35 61.83
N SER A 38 1.92 37.08 62.20
CA SER A 38 2.91 36.63 63.17
C SER A 38 3.73 35.46 62.59
N SER A 39 5.01 35.39 62.94
CA SER A 39 5.89 34.32 62.44
C SER A 39 5.61 33.00 63.14
N TYR A 40 5.36 31.95 62.36
CA TYR A 40 5.29 30.57 62.83
C TYR A 40 6.12 29.67 61.91
N GLY A 41 7.29 29.23 62.39
CA GLY A 41 8.14 28.28 61.65
C GLY A 41 8.69 28.82 60.32
N GLY A 42 8.88 30.14 60.20
CA GLY A 42 9.34 30.79 58.95
C GLY A 42 8.24 31.09 57.94
N VAL A 43 6.97 31.01 58.35
CA VAL A 43 5.79 31.40 57.58
C VAL A 43 5.00 32.44 58.37
N CYS A 44 4.54 33.50 57.72
CA CYS A 44 3.67 34.48 58.37
C CYS A 44 2.23 33.96 58.41
N VAL A 45 1.70 33.80 59.61
CA VAL A 45 0.34 33.37 59.88
C VAL A 45 -0.46 34.57 60.36
N SER A 46 -1.59 34.83 59.72
CA SER A 46 -2.51 35.88 60.15
C SER A 46 -3.23 35.48 61.43
N ASN A 47 -3.40 36.45 62.33
CA ASN A 47 -4.14 36.30 63.59
C ASN A 47 -5.65 36.13 63.37
N LYS A 48 -6.12 36.33 62.14
CA LYS A 48 -7.50 36.07 61.74
C LYS A 48 -7.75 34.58 61.47
N CYS A 49 -6.71 33.83 61.11
CA CYS A 49 -6.84 32.40 60.89
C CYS A 49 -7.09 31.68 62.22
N GLY A 50 -8.16 30.89 62.28
CA GLY A 50 -8.66 30.19 63.46
C GLY A 50 -9.59 31.02 64.35
N ASN A 51 -10.22 32.10 63.85
CA ASN A 51 -11.01 33.02 64.69
C ASN A 51 -12.54 32.75 64.70
N GLY A 52 -12.98 31.68 64.05
CA GLY A 52 -14.38 31.30 63.84
C GLY A 52 -15.08 32.03 62.67
N LYS A 53 -14.35 32.66 61.75
CA LYS A 53 -14.88 33.43 60.61
C LYS A 53 -13.98 33.31 59.39
N ILE A 54 -14.61 33.15 58.22
CA ILE A 54 -13.92 33.19 56.93
C ILE A 54 -13.56 34.64 56.57
N ASP A 55 -12.29 34.97 56.70
CA ASP A 55 -11.75 36.30 56.52
C ASP A 55 -11.15 36.54 55.12
N LYS A 56 -11.08 37.83 54.75
CA LYS A 56 -10.43 38.29 53.51
C LYS A 56 -9.07 38.89 53.83
N TYR A 57 -8.07 38.48 53.05
CA TYR A 57 -6.69 38.93 53.13
C TYR A 57 -6.38 40.02 52.12
N TYR A 58 -5.65 41.03 52.58
CA TYR A 58 -5.26 42.20 51.81
C TYR A 58 -3.78 42.49 52.04
N GLU A 59 -3.09 42.98 51.02
CA GLU A 59 -1.73 43.52 51.12
C GLU A 59 -1.75 44.86 51.89
N SER A 60 -0.59 45.29 52.38
CA SER A 60 -0.38 46.59 53.05
C SER A 60 -0.84 47.82 52.24
N ASN A 61 -0.94 47.68 50.91
CA ASN A 61 -1.42 48.72 49.99
C ASN A 61 -2.96 48.68 49.75
N GLY A 62 -3.68 47.78 50.43
CA GLY A 62 -5.13 47.57 50.30
C GLY A 62 -5.56 46.64 49.17
N LYS A 63 -4.63 46.03 48.43
CA LYS A 63 -4.93 45.08 47.34
C LYS A 63 -5.39 43.73 47.91
N TYR A 64 -6.50 43.21 47.40
CA TYR A 64 -7.02 41.90 47.78
C TYR A 64 -6.08 40.77 47.34
N ILE A 65 -5.79 39.84 48.26
CA ILE A 65 -4.94 38.66 48.03
C ILE A 65 -5.84 37.45 47.78
N ARG A 66 -6.57 37.04 48.82
CA ARG A 66 -7.46 35.86 48.81
C ARG A 66 -8.47 35.92 49.96
N THR A 67 -9.42 35.00 49.94
CA THR A 67 -10.31 34.69 51.08
C THR A 67 -9.84 33.37 51.67
N GLU A 68 -10.03 33.16 52.96
CA GLU A 68 -9.78 31.87 53.59
C GLU A 68 -10.60 30.75 52.96
N GLU A 69 -9.99 29.58 52.82
CA GLU A 69 -10.68 28.37 52.32
C GLU A 69 -11.27 27.54 53.45
N CYS A 70 -10.79 27.77 54.68
CA CYS A 70 -11.18 27.10 55.91
C CYS A 70 -10.68 27.95 57.09
N ASP A 71 -11.15 27.66 58.31
CA ASP A 71 -10.81 28.47 59.49
C ASP A 71 -10.54 27.57 60.71
N GLY A 72 -9.40 26.87 60.67
CA GLY A 72 -8.97 25.97 61.75
C GLY A 72 -9.74 24.65 61.87
N GLY A 73 -10.61 24.32 60.90
CA GLY A 73 -11.34 23.05 60.84
C GLY A 73 -10.52 21.87 60.30
N VAL A 74 -11.21 20.79 59.91
CA VAL A 74 -10.56 19.54 59.49
C VAL A 74 -9.86 19.74 58.14
N ASN A 75 -8.64 19.22 57.99
CA ASN A 75 -7.80 19.35 56.79
C ASN A 75 -7.52 20.81 56.37
N CYS A 76 -7.57 21.74 57.33
CA CYS A 76 -7.16 23.13 57.17
C CYS A 76 -5.70 23.29 57.58
N ASN A 77 -4.90 23.96 56.75
CA ASN A 77 -3.50 24.24 57.07
C ASN A 77 -3.37 25.46 58.00
N ILE A 78 -2.15 25.71 58.50
CA ILE A 78 -1.87 26.83 59.42
C ILE A 78 -2.04 28.23 58.80
N THR A 79 -2.20 28.33 57.48
CA THR A 79 -2.44 29.59 56.75
C THR A 79 -3.91 29.73 56.31
N CYS A 80 -4.81 28.90 56.85
CA CYS A 80 -6.24 28.88 56.53
C CYS A 80 -6.52 28.65 55.02
N GLN A 81 -5.82 27.66 54.46
CA GLN A 81 -6.02 27.07 53.14
C GLN A 81 -6.25 25.57 53.29
N CYS A 82 -7.00 24.97 52.37
CA CYS A 82 -7.16 23.52 52.35
C CYS A 82 -5.84 22.84 51.98
N ILE A 83 -5.56 21.71 52.64
CA ILE A 83 -4.40 20.87 52.30
C ILE A 83 -4.55 20.38 50.83
N GLU A 84 -3.43 20.19 50.14
CA GLU A 84 -3.42 19.73 48.75
C GLU A 84 -4.26 18.44 48.57
N GLY A 85 -5.19 18.46 47.62
CA GLY A 85 -6.15 17.37 47.38
C GLY A 85 -7.52 17.54 48.06
N PHE A 86 -7.67 18.56 48.92
CA PHE A 86 -8.92 18.88 49.60
C PHE A 86 -9.54 20.18 49.06
N ILE A 87 -10.86 20.31 49.22
CA ILE A 87 -11.64 21.50 48.85
C ILE A 87 -12.52 21.93 50.03
N THR A 88 -12.89 23.21 50.13
CA THR A 88 -13.80 23.71 51.16
C THR A 88 -15.09 22.88 51.19
N SER A 89 -15.48 22.41 52.37
CA SER A 89 -16.70 21.63 52.51
C SER A 89 -17.92 22.51 52.20
N PRO A 90 -18.84 22.07 51.32
CA PRO A 90 -20.09 22.78 51.07
C PRO A 90 -20.98 22.88 52.32
N ASP A 91 -20.87 21.90 53.23
CA ASP A 91 -21.71 21.79 54.43
C ASP A 91 -21.07 22.45 55.66
N ASP A 92 -19.74 22.58 55.68
CA ASP A 92 -19.00 23.21 56.77
C ASP A 92 -17.88 24.12 56.21
N PRO A 93 -18.13 25.43 56.03
CA PRO A 93 -17.17 26.33 55.41
C PRO A 93 -15.87 26.48 56.22
N PHE A 94 -15.81 26.01 57.47
CA PHE A 94 -14.61 26.06 58.29
C PHE A 94 -13.66 24.86 58.09
N SER A 95 -14.09 23.82 57.36
CA SER A 95 -13.35 22.58 57.13
C SER A 95 -13.20 22.23 55.65
N CYS A 96 -12.27 21.33 55.33
CA CYS A 96 -11.99 20.85 53.97
C CYS A 96 -12.24 19.33 53.82
N ILE A 97 -12.81 18.94 52.68
CA ILE A 97 -13.13 17.55 52.31
C ILE A 97 -12.31 17.08 51.10
N GLU A 98 -12.10 15.77 50.99
CA GLU A 98 -11.34 15.18 49.88
C GLU A 98 -12.06 15.40 48.54
N LYS A 99 -11.29 15.78 47.52
CA LYS A 99 -11.81 16.02 46.18
C LYS A 99 -12.25 14.70 45.54
N THR A 100 -13.54 14.40 45.62
CA THR A 100 -14.14 13.25 44.92
C THR A 100 -14.51 13.62 43.48
N LEU A 101 -14.33 12.67 42.55
CA LEU A 101 -14.78 12.84 41.16
C LEU A 101 -16.30 12.89 41.10
N ASN A 102 -16.84 13.82 40.33
CA ASN A 102 -18.28 13.95 40.19
C ASN A 102 -18.85 12.73 39.44
N ALA A 103 -20.05 12.28 39.82
CA ALA A 103 -20.71 11.15 39.15
C ALA A 103 -20.88 11.38 37.64
N GLY A 104 -21.04 12.65 37.23
CA GLY A 104 -21.08 13.05 35.82
C GLY A 104 -19.79 12.76 35.04
N ASP A 105 -18.63 12.91 35.68
CA ASP A 105 -17.34 12.67 35.04
C ASP A 105 -17.14 11.17 34.77
N ILE A 106 -17.56 10.32 35.71
CA ILE A 106 -17.52 8.87 35.59
C ILE A 106 -18.42 8.40 34.43
N VAL A 107 -19.66 8.91 34.37
CA VAL A 107 -20.61 8.58 33.29
C VAL A 107 -20.07 9.01 31.92
N GLY A 108 -19.45 10.19 31.84
CA GLY A 108 -18.84 10.70 30.61
C GLY A 108 -17.74 9.79 30.08
N ILE A 109 -16.84 9.32 30.96
CA ILE A 109 -15.75 8.40 30.58
C ILE A 109 -16.28 7.08 30.05
N VAL A 110 -17.30 6.51 30.70
CA VAL A 110 -17.88 5.22 30.30
C VAL A 110 -18.56 5.32 28.93
N ILE A 111 -19.40 6.33 28.71
CA ILE A 111 -20.11 6.53 27.42
C ILE A 111 -19.11 6.83 26.29
N GLY A 112 -18.12 7.68 26.54
CA GLY A 112 -17.07 8.01 25.58
C GLY A 112 -16.27 6.78 25.15
N SER A 113 -15.95 5.90 26.10
CA SER A 113 -15.21 4.66 25.83
C SER A 113 -16.01 3.69 24.96
N ILE A 114 -17.31 3.53 25.24
CA ILE A 114 -18.20 2.67 24.43
C ILE A 114 -18.34 3.21 23.00
N ALA A 115 -18.57 4.52 22.85
CA ALA A 115 -18.69 5.15 21.54
C ALA A 115 -17.41 5.00 20.71
N PHE A 116 -16.25 5.20 21.34
CA PHE A 116 -14.95 5.00 20.68
C PHE A 116 -14.75 3.56 20.21
N PHE A 117 -15.11 2.58 21.05
CA PHE A 117 -14.99 1.17 20.70
C PHE A 117 -15.85 0.78 19.48
N VAL A 118 -17.07 1.31 19.39
CA VAL A 118 -17.96 1.09 18.23
C VAL A 118 -17.37 1.67 16.95
N ILE A 119 -16.77 2.86 17.02
CA ILE A 119 -16.10 3.49 15.86
C ILE A 119 -14.92 2.63 15.39
N VAL A 120 -14.10 2.14 16.33
CA VAL A 120 -12.96 1.27 16.02
C VAL A 120 -13.42 -0.02 15.35
N LEU A 121 -14.44 -0.70 15.87
CA LEU A 121 -15.00 -1.90 15.24
C LEU A 121 -15.55 -1.63 13.84
N GLY A 122 -16.25 -0.52 13.64
CA GLY A 122 -16.74 -0.11 12.32
C GLY A 122 -15.60 0.09 11.32
N SER A 123 -14.50 0.71 11.74
CA SER A 123 -13.32 0.92 10.89
C SER A 123 -12.67 -0.41 10.45
N PHE A 124 -12.55 -1.38 11.36
CA PHE A 124 -12.03 -2.71 11.04
C PHE A 124 -12.94 -3.45 10.04
N LEU A 125 -14.25 -3.32 10.18
CA LEU A 125 -15.22 -3.94 9.28
C LEU A 125 -15.13 -3.35 7.86
N ILE A 126 -14.96 -2.03 7.74
CA ILE A 126 -14.72 -1.36 6.46
C ILE A 126 -13.42 -1.86 5.82
N ILE A 127 -12.32 -1.91 6.57
CA ILE A 127 -11.02 -2.41 6.08
C ILE A 127 -11.17 -3.86 5.60
N PHE A 128 -11.84 -4.71 6.37
CA PHE A 128 -12.12 -6.09 6.01
C PHE A 128 -12.89 -6.17 4.69
N ILE A 129 -13.95 -5.37 4.51
CA ILE A 129 -14.69 -5.33 3.24
C ILE A 129 -13.76 -4.93 2.09
N PHE A 130 -12.92 -3.90 2.24
CA PHE A 130 -11.99 -3.49 1.18
C PHE A 130 -10.99 -4.59 0.83
N VAL A 131 -10.38 -5.24 1.82
CA VAL A 131 -9.42 -6.33 1.63
C VAL A 131 -10.07 -7.52 0.90
N PHE A 132 -11.27 -7.94 1.31
CA PHE A 132 -11.97 -9.06 0.68
C PHE A 132 -12.58 -8.69 -0.68
N ARG A 133 -12.79 -7.40 -0.97
CA ARG A 133 -13.18 -6.91 -2.30
C ARG A 133 -12.02 -6.81 -3.28
N TYR A 134 -10.76 -6.92 -2.83
CA TYR A 134 -9.67 -7.18 -3.76
C TYR A 134 -9.88 -8.57 -4.37
N LYS A 135 -10.53 -8.59 -5.53
CA LYS A 135 -10.67 -9.78 -6.35
C LYS A 135 -9.28 -10.38 -6.54
N LYS A 136 -9.09 -11.61 -6.05
CA LYS A 136 -7.94 -12.42 -6.47
C LYS A 136 -8.00 -12.51 -7.99
N ILE A 137 -7.01 -11.91 -8.66
CA ILE A 137 -6.86 -12.05 -10.11
C ILE A 137 -6.51 -13.52 -10.34
N ASP A 138 -7.41 -14.25 -11.00
CA ASP A 138 -7.16 -15.64 -11.35
C ASP A 138 -6.12 -15.68 -12.47
N ILE A 139 -4.92 -16.15 -12.13
CA ILE A 139 -3.78 -16.25 -13.05
C ILE A 139 -4.12 -17.18 -14.24
N ASN A 140 -5.07 -18.11 -14.06
CA ASN A 140 -5.47 -19.01 -15.14
C ASN A 140 -6.16 -18.29 -16.31
N ILE A 141 -6.70 -17.09 -16.09
CA ILE A 141 -7.27 -16.26 -17.16
C ILE A 141 -6.21 -15.99 -18.25
N TYR A 142 -4.95 -15.79 -17.87
CA TYR A 142 -3.86 -15.54 -18.81
C TYR A 142 -3.41 -16.78 -19.60
N LYS A 143 -3.91 -17.98 -19.25
CA LYS A 143 -3.68 -19.23 -19.98
C LYS A 143 -4.78 -19.51 -21.00
N THR A 144 -5.88 -18.76 -20.96
CA THR A 144 -7.01 -18.94 -21.87
C THR A 144 -6.76 -18.28 -23.22
N GLN A 145 -7.25 -18.92 -24.28
CA GLN A 145 -7.16 -18.39 -25.63
C GLN A 145 -8.03 -17.12 -25.77
N GLN A 146 -7.41 -16.03 -26.22
CA GLN A 146 -8.11 -14.79 -26.53
C GLN A 146 -8.88 -14.89 -27.86
N PRO A 147 -9.99 -14.14 -28.01
CA PRO A 147 -10.80 -14.18 -29.22
C PRO A 147 -9.97 -13.77 -30.45
N SER A 148 -10.16 -14.51 -31.55
CA SER A 148 -9.52 -14.20 -32.82
C SER A 148 -10.24 -13.03 -33.50
N TYR A 149 -9.55 -11.92 -33.69
CA TYR A 149 -10.04 -10.80 -34.51
C TYR A 149 -9.65 -10.99 -35.97
N HIS A 150 -10.59 -10.77 -36.88
CA HIS A 150 -10.32 -10.83 -38.33
C HIS A 150 -9.23 -9.83 -38.72
N PHE A 151 -8.11 -10.33 -39.25
CA PHE A 151 -7.00 -9.49 -39.69
C PHE A 151 -7.26 -8.97 -41.11
N TYR A 152 -7.89 -7.79 -41.20
CA TYR A 152 -8.22 -7.18 -42.49
C TYR A 152 -7.05 -6.31 -43.01
N ILE A 153 -6.23 -6.90 -43.89
CA ILE A 153 -5.08 -6.21 -44.51
C ILE A 153 -5.46 -5.39 -45.75
N SER A 154 -6.65 -5.60 -46.33
CA SER A 154 -7.06 -4.90 -47.55
C SER A 154 -7.23 -3.39 -47.27
N GLY A 155 -6.50 -2.55 -48.01
CA GLY A 155 -6.44 -1.10 -47.79
C GLY A 155 -5.65 -0.66 -46.56
N ALA A 156 -4.89 -1.56 -45.91
CA ALA A 156 -3.94 -1.22 -44.85
C ALA A 156 -2.52 -1.06 -45.42
N THR A 157 -1.78 -0.08 -44.92
CA THR A 157 -0.40 0.17 -45.33
C THR A 157 0.56 -0.33 -44.25
N ARG A 158 1.57 -1.09 -44.65
CA ARG A 158 2.62 -1.51 -43.71
C ARG A 158 3.40 -0.27 -43.28
N ALA A 159 3.41 0.02 -41.99
CA ALA A 159 4.11 1.18 -41.45
C ALA A 159 4.79 0.80 -40.15
N LEU A 160 6.12 0.93 -40.13
CA LEU A 160 6.95 0.69 -38.96
C LEU A 160 6.56 1.63 -37.82
N SER A 161 6.65 1.13 -36.59
CA SER A 161 6.56 1.91 -35.36
C SER A 161 7.53 3.12 -35.42
N GLY A 162 7.04 4.35 -35.25
CA GLY A 162 7.87 5.54 -35.30
C GLY A 162 7.11 6.87 -35.44
N LYS A 163 7.83 8.00 -35.33
CA LYS A 163 7.23 9.34 -35.44
C LYS A 163 6.52 9.57 -36.78
N GLN A 164 7.00 8.95 -37.86
CA GLN A 164 6.41 9.05 -39.20
C GLN A 164 5.03 8.38 -39.29
N SER A 165 4.85 7.24 -38.61
CA SER A 165 3.58 6.53 -38.51
C SER A 165 2.67 7.06 -37.40
N ARG A 166 3.12 8.10 -36.68
CA ARG A 166 2.38 8.80 -35.60
C ARG A 166 2.02 7.92 -34.40
N TYR A 167 2.69 6.78 -34.24
CA TYR A 167 2.61 5.96 -33.05
C TYR A 167 3.96 5.28 -32.76
N SER A 168 4.17 4.82 -31.53
CA SER A 168 5.27 3.91 -31.22
C SER A 168 4.82 2.77 -30.31
N ILE A 169 5.35 1.59 -30.56
CA ILE A 169 5.32 0.41 -29.70
C ILE A 169 6.76 0.02 -29.39
N THR A 170 7.11 -0.21 -28.13
CA THR A 170 8.47 -0.59 -27.70
C THR A 170 8.43 -1.44 -26.43
N PRO A 171 9.14 -2.58 -26.35
CA PRO A 171 9.86 -3.22 -27.45
C PRO A 171 8.91 -3.85 -28.48
N THR A 172 9.39 -4.03 -29.72
CA THR A 172 8.68 -4.79 -30.78
C THR A 172 9.16 -6.23 -30.88
N ARG A 173 10.27 -6.55 -30.20
CA ARG A 173 10.81 -7.90 -30.05
C ARG A 173 10.62 -8.32 -28.59
N LEU A 174 9.91 -9.42 -28.37
CA LEU A 174 9.61 -9.95 -27.05
C LEU A 174 10.36 -11.26 -26.86
N ASP A 175 11.20 -11.31 -25.83
CA ASP A 175 11.96 -12.50 -25.44
C ASP A 175 11.52 -13.08 -24.09
N PHE A 176 10.66 -12.36 -23.36
CA PHE A 176 10.15 -12.74 -22.05
C PHE A 176 11.27 -12.97 -21.01
N GLY A 177 12.35 -12.19 -21.11
CA GLY A 177 13.52 -12.23 -20.22
C GLY A 177 14.44 -13.42 -20.46
N ASN A 178 14.49 -13.93 -21.69
CA ASN A 178 15.15 -15.20 -22.01
C ASN A 178 16.59 -15.02 -22.52
N ASP A 179 17.50 -14.62 -21.63
CA ASP A 179 18.94 -14.63 -21.95
C ASP A 179 19.63 -15.93 -21.50
N THR A 180 19.06 -16.64 -20.51
CA THR A 180 19.73 -17.81 -19.86
C THR A 180 18.79 -18.90 -19.32
N LYS A 181 17.47 -18.70 -19.26
CA LYS A 181 16.53 -19.63 -18.57
C LYS A 181 15.37 -20.05 -19.46
N LEU A 182 15.39 -21.31 -19.90
CA LEU A 182 14.31 -21.96 -20.63
C LEU A 182 12.95 -21.85 -19.90
N THR A 183 11.86 -21.72 -20.66
CA THR A 183 10.50 -21.62 -20.13
C THR A 183 9.94 -22.99 -19.81
N ALA A 184 9.58 -23.26 -18.55
CA ALA A 184 8.97 -24.53 -18.17
C ALA A 184 7.60 -24.72 -18.85
N ILE A 185 7.26 -25.96 -19.22
CA ILE A 185 5.96 -26.27 -19.82
C ILE A 185 4.84 -25.96 -18.81
N GLY A 186 3.77 -25.33 -19.29
CA GLY A 186 2.59 -24.93 -18.51
C GLY A 186 2.79 -23.67 -17.66
N HIS A 187 4.00 -23.10 -17.64
CA HIS A 187 4.28 -21.83 -16.97
C HIS A 187 4.01 -20.63 -17.88
N THR A 188 3.42 -19.59 -17.30
CA THR A 188 3.14 -18.34 -17.98
C THR A 188 4.26 -17.34 -17.69
N ARG A 189 4.86 -16.76 -18.74
CA ARG A 189 5.77 -15.61 -18.65
C ARG A 189 5.10 -14.37 -19.19
N PHE A 190 5.65 -13.20 -18.84
CA PHE A 190 5.13 -11.94 -19.32
C PHE A 190 6.22 -10.94 -19.66
N GLU A 191 5.91 -10.05 -20.59
CA GLU A 191 6.75 -8.92 -20.96
C GLU A 191 5.88 -7.70 -21.21
N LYS A 192 6.38 -6.52 -20.83
CA LYS A 192 5.66 -5.25 -20.95
C LYS A 192 6.11 -4.50 -22.19
N MET A 193 5.15 -3.95 -22.91
CA MET A 193 5.35 -3.04 -24.01
C MET A 193 4.75 -1.67 -23.69
N GLU A 194 5.41 -0.64 -24.16
CA GLU A 194 4.96 0.74 -24.10
C GLU A 194 4.40 1.16 -25.46
N VAL A 195 3.16 1.62 -25.44
CA VAL A 195 2.45 2.12 -26.61
C VAL A 195 2.18 3.61 -26.45
N LYS A 196 2.61 4.41 -27.42
CA LYS A 196 2.42 5.85 -27.44
C LYS A 196 1.73 6.32 -28.72
N ASN A 197 0.71 7.14 -28.56
CA ASN A 197 0.04 7.85 -29.65
C ASN A 197 0.69 9.22 -29.85
N TYR A 198 1.36 9.45 -30.99
CA TYR A 198 1.91 10.76 -31.36
C TYR A 198 0.92 11.62 -32.15
N SER A 199 -0.29 11.13 -32.42
CA SER A 199 -1.33 11.92 -33.05
C SER A 199 -1.73 13.10 -32.16
N LYS A 200 -1.78 14.29 -32.76
CA LYS A 200 -2.09 15.53 -32.05
C LYS A 200 -3.57 15.66 -31.70
N ASN A 201 -4.46 15.03 -32.45
CA ASN A 201 -5.91 15.25 -32.33
C ASN A 201 -6.76 13.99 -32.57
N LYS A 202 -6.16 12.84 -32.89
CA LYS A 202 -6.91 11.62 -33.18
C LYS A 202 -6.60 10.56 -32.16
N TRP A 203 -7.64 9.85 -31.75
CA TRP A 203 -7.49 8.62 -31.01
C TRP A 203 -6.93 7.52 -31.92
N MET A 204 -6.28 6.56 -31.27
CA MET A 204 -5.69 5.39 -31.89
C MET A 204 -6.28 4.14 -31.24
N MET A 205 -6.76 3.19 -32.04
CA MET A 205 -7.01 1.82 -31.57
C MET A 205 -5.89 0.92 -32.06
N ILE A 206 -5.45 0.00 -31.21
CA ILE A 206 -4.59 -1.13 -31.56
C ILE A 206 -5.31 -2.44 -31.21
N ILE A 207 -5.25 -3.41 -32.13
CA ILE A 207 -5.69 -4.79 -31.90
C ILE A 207 -4.49 -5.72 -32.07
N PHE A 208 -4.19 -6.52 -31.04
CA PHE A 208 -3.21 -7.60 -31.10
C PHE A 208 -3.89 -8.90 -31.57
N HIS A 209 -3.45 -9.44 -32.71
CA HIS A 209 -4.06 -10.64 -33.30
C HIS A 209 -3.32 -11.89 -32.80
N THR A 210 -3.87 -12.54 -31.77
CA THR A 210 -3.31 -13.76 -31.21
C THR A 210 -3.59 -14.96 -32.12
N PRO A 211 -2.58 -15.79 -32.46
CA PRO A 211 -2.83 -17.06 -33.14
C PRO A 211 -3.63 -18.00 -32.25
N ASN A 212 -4.41 -18.90 -32.86
CA ASN A 212 -5.03 -20.01 -32.18
C ASN A 212 -4.18 -21.26 -32.45
N ASN A 213 -3.39 -21.68 -31.47
CA ASN A 213 -2.46 -22.81 -31.59
C ASN A 213 -2.52 -23.66 -30.30
N PRO A 214 -2.60 -25.00 -30.39
CA PRO A 214 -2.57 -25.87 -29.21
C PRO A 214 -1.23 -25.87 -28.45
N GLU A 215 -0.12 -25.54 -29.10
CA GLU A 215 1.24 -25.61 -28.53
C GLU A 215 1.57 -24.44 -27.59
N TYR A 216 0.95 -23.27 -27.82
CA TYR A 216 1.20 -22.06 -27.04
C TYR A 216 0.01 -21.13 -27.06
N THR A 217 -0.17 -20.38 -25.97
CA THR A 217 -1.21 -19.36 -25.85
C THR A 217 -0.58 -18.00 -25.57
N PHE A 218 -1.00 -17.01 -26.37
CA PHE A 218 -0.70 -15.60 -26.13
C PHE A 218 -1.91 -14.89 -25.54
N TYR A 219 -1.66 -14.05 -24.54
CA TYR A 219 -2.69 -13.22 -23.93
C TYR A 219 -2.15 -11.79 -23.80
N PHE A 220 -2.82 -10.82 -24.41
CA PHE A 220 -2.49 -9.41 -24.31
C PHE A 220 -3.44 -8.71 -23.33
N ASP A 221 -2.89 -7.94 -22.40
CA ASP A 221 -3.65 -7.15 -21.43
C ASP A 221 -3.31 -5.66 -21.58
N PRO A 222 -4.17 -4.85 -22.21
CA PRO A 222 -5.39 -5.23 -22.95
C PRO A 222 -5.11 -5.73 -24.38
N GLN A 223 -5.96 -6.61 -24.93
CA GLN A 223 -5.87 -7.09 -26.33
C GLN A 223 -6.30 -6.02 -27.35
N VAL A 224 -7.28 -5.21 -26.97
CA VAL A 224 -7.74 -4.03 -27.73
C VAL A 224 -7.45 -2.79 -26.90
N LEU A 225 -6.53 -1.97 -27.38
CA LEU A 225 -6.09 -0.78 -26.69
C LEU A 225 -6.60 0.46 -27.43
N ILE A 226 -7.24 1.39 -26.71
CA ILE A 226 -7.70 2.67 -27.25
C ILE A 226 -6.96 3.80 -26.54
N ILE A 227 -6.24 4.65 -27.28
CA ILE A 227 -5.39 5.71 -26.75
C ILE A 227 -5.84 7.07 -27.30
N ARG A 228 -6.19 7.98 -26.39
CA ARG A 228 -6.50 9.38 -26.71
C ARG A 228 -5.25 10.16 -27.16
N PRO A 229 -5.40 11.22 -27.98
CA PRO A 229 -4.27 12.06 -28.39
C PRO A 229 -3.67 12.83 -27.21
N ARG A 230 -2.42 13.30 -27.38
CA ARG A 230 -1.69 14.20 -26.45
C ARG A 230 -1.45 13.67 -25.02
N ILE A 231 -1.51 12.36 -24.79
CA ILE A 231 -1.03 11.81 -23.51
C ILE A 231 0.51 11.89 -23.50
N ALA A 232 1.06 12.47 -22.44
CA ALA A 232 2.50 12.59 -22.25
C ALA A 232 3.15 11.21 -21.98
N SER A 233 2.52 10.40 -21.13
CA SER A 233 2.96 9.06 -20.75
C SER A 233 2.58 7.97 -21.78
N PRO A 234 3.45 6.97 -22.01
CA PRO A 234 3.06 5.78 -22.75
C PRO A 234 2.03 4.95 -21.97
N HIS A 235 1.22 4.14 -22.67
CA HIS A 235 0.37 3.12 -22.06
C HIS A 235 1.14 1.81 -22.02
N THR A 236 1.04 1.10 -20.90
CA THR A 236 1.62 -0.23 -20.76
C THR A 236 0.63 -1.27 -21.25
N VAL A 237 1.09 -2.15 -22.15
CA VAL A 237 0.42 -3.40 -22.53
C VAL A 237 1.30 -4.55 -22.04
N THR A 238 0.70 -5.55 -21.41
CA THR A 238 1.44 -6.76 -21.01
C THR A 238 1.10 -7.90 -21.96
N CYS A 239 2.12 -8.51 -22.56
CA CYS A 239 1.98 -9.76 -23.30
C CYS A 239 2.32 -10.91 -22.35
N TYR A 240 1.43 -11.88 -22.22
CA TYR A 240 1.65 -13.14 -21.53
C TYR A 240 1.80 -14.26 -22.56
N ILE A 241 2.73 -15.17 -22.32
CA ILE A 241 2.91 -16.39 -23.10
C ILE A 241 2.85 -17.60 -22.17
N THR A 242 2.10 -18.61 -22.56
CA THR A 242 2.11 -19.94 -21.94
C THR A 242 2.47 -20.96 -23.01
N ILE A 243 3.49 -21.78 -22.76
CA ILE A 243 3.89 -22.86 -23.67
C ILE A 243 3.36 -24.18 -23.11
N HIS A 244 2.67 -24.96 -23.93
CA HIS A 244 1.96 -26.18 -23.51
C HIS A 244 2.71 -27.48 -23.85
N CYS A 245 3.71 -27.42 -24.74
CA CYS A 245 4.53 -28.57 -25.14
C CYS A 245 6.01 -28.17 -25.35
N THR A 246 6.85 -29.08 -25.84
CA THR A 246 8.30 -28.87 -25.98
C THR A 246 8.69 -28.01 -27.20
N THR A 247 8.01 -26.88 -27.46
CA THR A 247 8.23 -26.08 -28.68
C THR A 247 9.34 -25.03 -28.53
N ARG A 248 10.07 -24.78 -29.63
CA ARG A 248 10.97 -23.62 -29.78
C ARG A 248 10.33 -22.58 -30.71
N ILE A 249 10.10 -21.38 -30.20
CA ILE A 249 9.51 -20.28 -30.95
C ILE A 249 10.63 -19.34 -31.39
N ARG A 250 10.98 -19.40 -32.67
CA ARG A 250 12.03 -18.56 -33.28
C ARG A 250 11.42 -17.55 -34.23
N ASP A 251 11.54 -16.27 -33.87
CA ASP A 251 11.10 -15.12 -34.67
C ASP A 251 9.62 -15.21 -35.13
N LEU A 252 8.73 -15.71 -34.26
CA LEU A 252 7.30 -15.76 -34.55
C LEU A 252 6.76 -14.34 -34.70
N LYS A 253 6.04 -14.09 -35.80
CA LYS A 253 5.45 -12.78 -36.10
C LYS A 253 4.00 -12.74 -35.66
N ILE A 254 3.70 -11.95 -34.62
CA ILE A 254 2.33 -11.66 -34.22
C ILE A 254 1.89 -10.34 -34.87
N PRO A 255 0.89 -10.36 -35.77
CA PRO A 255 0.42 -9.14 -36.39
C PRO A 255 -0.38 -8.29 -35.40
N TYR A 256 -0.21 -6.97 -35.50
CA TYR A 256 -1.10 -6.00 -34.87
C TYR A 256 -1.62 -5.02 -35.93
N SER A 257 -2.85 -4.56 -35.73
CA SER A 257 -3.47 -3.54 -36.59
C SER A 257 -3.73 -2.28 -35.79
N THR A 258 -3.42 -1.12 -36.38
CA THR A 258 -3.71 0.19 -35.80
C THR A 258 -4.66 0.99 -36.68
N PHE A 259 -5.57 1.70 -36.03
CA PHE A 259 -6.63 2.48 -36.66
C PHE A 259 -6.50 3.94 -36.23
N GLU A 260 -6.24 4.83 -37.19
CA GLU A 260 -6.27 6.28 -36.96
C GLU A 260 -7.70 6.83 -37.21
N ASN A 261 -8.15 7.80 -36.39
CA ASN A 261 -9.43 8.56 -36.46
C ASN A 261 -10.62 8.04 -35.64
N TRP A 262 -10.41 7.61 -34.40
CA TRP A 262 -11.49 7.16 -33.52
C TRP A 262 -12.14 8.33 -32.74
N MET A 263 -13.47 8.38 -32.65
CA MET A 263 -14.27 9.29 -31.80
C MET A 263 -15.14 8.50 -30.79
N ASP A 264 -15.62 9.14 -29.73
CA ASP A 264 -16.31 8.47 -28.61
C ASP A 264 -17.66 7.85 -29.01
N ASP A 265 -18.32 8.41 -30.05
CA ASP A 265 -19.54 7.85 -30.66
C ASP A 265 -19.30 6.56 -31.45
N ASP A 266 -18.05 6.26 -31.85
CA ASP A 266 -17.71 5.07 -32.64
C ASP A 266 -17.78 3.77 -31.83
N ARG A 267 -17.80 3.86 -30.49
CA ARG A 267 -18.01 2.69 -29.59
C ARG A 267 -19.39 2.06 -29.77
N LYS A 268 -20.42 2.86 -30.11
CA LYS A 268 -21.80 2.38 -30.33
C LYS A 268 -22.06 1.92 -31.77
N LYS A 269 -21.33 2.48 -32.75
CA LYS A 269 -21.43 2.16 -34.19
C LYS A 269 -20.61 0.94 -34.63
N MET A 270 -19.66 0.47 -33.82
CA MET A 270 -18.75 -0.63 -34.20
C MET A 270 -19.42 -1.99 -34.45
N LYS A 271 -20.70 -2.14 -34.09
CA LYS A 271 -21.52 -3.29 -34.48
C LYS A 271 -22.01 -3.25 -35.95
N SER A 272 -21.90 -2.13 -36.67
CA SER A 272 -22.46 -2.01 -38.03
C SER A 272 -21.60 -1.33 -39.12
N LEU A 273 -20.45 -0.70 -38.82
CA LEU A 273 -19.84 0.31 -39.72
C LEU A 273 -18.30 0.29 -39.88
N CYS A 274 -17.69 -0.84 -40.25
CA CYS A 274 -16.28 -0.82 -40.74
C CYS A 274 -16.12 -0.22 -42.16
N LYS A 275 -16.83 0.87 -42.51
CA LYS A 275 -16.82 1.50 -43.85
C LYS A 275 -15.97 2.78 -43.98
N ASP A 276 -15.72 3.52 -42.89
CA ASP A 276 -15.13 4.88 -42.97
C ASP A 276 -13.70 5.04 -42.42
N VAL A 277 -12.99 3.94 -42.13
CA VAL A 277 -11.59 4.01 -41.68
C VAL A 277 -10.65 4.28 -42.87
N ARG A 278 -10.22 5.55 -43.02
CA ARG A 278 -9.37 5.99 -44.15
C ARG A 278 -7.89 5.62 -44.04
N ARG A 279 -7.36 5.33 -42.85
CA ARG A 279 -5.94 4.95 -42.65
C ARG A 279 -5.83 3.80 -41.67
N ARG A 280 -5.33 2.68 -42.18
CA ARG A 280 -5.05 1.46 -41.44
C ARG A 280 -3.56 1.17 -41.58
N HIS A 281 -2.90 0.90 -40.47
CA HIS A 281 -1.54 0.41 -40.47
C HIS A 281 -1.48 -0.98 -39.85
N TYR A 282 -0.55 -1.80 -40.32
CA TYR A 282 -0.24 -3.07 -39.68
C TYR A 282 1.28 -3.25 -39.63
N ASP A 283 1.73 -3.96 -38.61
CA ASP A 283 3.09 -4.47 -38.49
C ASP A 283 3.10 -5.71 -37.59
N ASN A 284 4.27 -6.27 -37.32
CA ASN A 284 4.40 -7.48 -36.50
C ASN A 284 5.26 -7.25 -35.26
N LEU A 285 4.84 -7.85 -34.15
CA LEU A 285 5.72 -8.16 -33.02
C LEU A 285 6.54 -9.41 -33.36
N VAL A 286 7.80 -9.43 -32.98
CA VAL A 286 8.69 -10.59 -33.15
C VAL A 286 8.86 -11.26 -31.80
N ILE A 287 8.47 -12.53 -31.69
CA ILE A 287 8.58 -13.30 -30.45
C ILE A 287 9.67 -14.35 -30.59
N THR A 288 10.55 -14.41 -29.61
CA THR A 288 11.62 -15.40 -29.51
C THR A 288 11.61 -16.03 -28.13
N THR A 289 11.31 -17.32 -28.00
CA THR A 289 11.38 -18.02 -26.72
C THR A 289 11.54 -19.52 -26.91
N ASP A 290 12.21 -20.18 -25.95
CA ASP A 290 12.45 -21.62 -25.98
C ASP A 290 11.83 -22.29 -24.74
N ALA A 291 11.08 -23.37 -24.95
CA ALA A 291 10.62 -24.23 -23.88
C ALA A 291 11.77 -25.07 -23.28
N MET A 292 11.63 -25.45 -22.01
CA MET A 292 12.46 -26.50 -21.41
C MET A 292 12.24 -27.80 -22.17
N ASN A 293 13.34 -28.47 -22.54
CA ASN A 293 13.27 -29.86 -22.99
C ASN A 293 12.68 -30.68 -21.83
N THR A 294 11.51 -31.28 -22.03
CA THR A 294 11.05 -32.31 -21.11
C THR A 294 11.71 -33.63 -21.49
N VAL A 295 11.85 -34.50 -20.48
CA VAL A 295 12.22 -35.91 -20.68
C VAL A 295 10.99 -36.72 -21.15
N HIS A 296 9.89 -36.05 -21.48
CA HIS A 296 8.69 -36.66 -22.05
C HIS A 296 8.79 -36.57 -23.56
N LEU A 297 8.93 -37.75 -24.17
CA LEU A 297 9.03 -37.93 -25.59
C LEU A 297 7.65 -37.75 -26.21
N ASP A 298 7.51 -36.69 -27.01
CA ASP A 298 6.36 -36.46 -27.86
C ASP A 298 6.41 -37.50 -29.00
N MET A 299 5.49 -38.48 -28.95
CA MET A 299 5.49 -39.67 -29.82
C MET A 299 5.25 -39.34 -31.30
N ASP A 300 4.63 -38.20 -31.59
CA ASP A 300 4.38 -37.66 -32.92
C ASP A 300 5.62 -37.06 -33.58
N GLU A 301 6.62 -36.66 -32.79
CA GLU A 301 7.92 -36.20 -33.31
C GLU A 301 8.93 -37.32 -33.56
N LEU A 302 8.56 -38.55 -33.20
CA LEU A 302 9.40 -39.74 -33.30
C LEU A 302 9.13 -40.48 -34.60
N ASN A 303 10.08 -40.41 -35.54
CA ASN A 303 10.02 -41.21 -36.76
C ASN A 303 10.88 -42.46 -36.59
N MET A 304 10.24 -43.61 -36.41
CA MET A 304 10.85 -44.91 -36.10
C MET A 304 10.83 -45.82 -37.34
N SER A 305 11.89 -46.60 -37.55
CA SER A 305 11.90 -47.68 -38.54
C SER A 305 10.90 -48.78 -38.19
N GLU A 306 10.18 -49.31 -39.18
CA GLU A 306 9.23 -50.41 -38.94
C GLU A 306 9.90 -51.68 -38.41
N THR A 307 11.16 -51.91 -38.79
CA THR A 307 11.96 -53.06 -38.36
C THR A 307 12.94 -52.68 -37.25
N PRO A 308 13.04 -53.50 -36.18
CA PRO A 308 14.04 -53.29 -35.14
C PRO A 308 15.45 -53.67 -35.65
N ILE A 309 16.46 -52.93 -35.19
CA ILE A 309 17.87 -53.20 -35.46
C ILE A 309 18.47 -54.23 -34.49
N ALA A 310 17.85 -54.42 -33.32
CA ALA A 310 18.22 -55.43 -32.34
C ALA A 310 17.03 -55.80 -31.45
N GLU A 311 16.94 -57.06 -31.06
CA GLU A 311 15.95 -57.55 -30.10
C GLU A 311 16.65 -58.30 -28.96
N GLY A 312 16.20 -58.08 -27.71
CA GLY A 312 16.73 -58.79 -26.55
C GLY A 312 15.70 -58.92 -25.43
N ALA A 313 16.06 -59.62 -24.36
CA ALA A 313 15.19 -59.86 -23.21
C ALA A 313 14.68 -58.59 -22.50
N MET A 314 15.32 -57.43 -22.75
CA MET A 314 14.95 -56.13 -22.19
C MET A 314 14.27 -55.21 -23.21
N GLY A 315 13.74 -55.75 -24.31
CA GLY A 315 12.97 -54.99 -25.31
C GLY A 315 13.62 -54.93 -26.71
N ARG A 316 12.99 -54.15 -27.59
CA ARG A 316 13.38 -53.99 -29.00
C ARG A 316 14.03 -52.63 -29.24
N VAL A 317 15.09 -52.59 -30.03
CA VAL A 317 15.78 -51.34 -30.41
C VAL A 317 15.51 -51.05 -31.87
N TYR A 318 15.10 -49.83 -32.16
CA TYR A 318 14.81 -49.32 -33.48
C TYR A 318 15.76 -48.17 -33.80
N ILE A 319 15.99 -47.93 -35.08
CA ILE A 319 16.63 -46.71 -35.55
C ILE A 319 15.55 -45.71 -35.91
N GLY A 320 15.78 -44.44 -35.64
CA GLY A 320 14.83 -43.41 -36.00
C GLY A 320 15.42 -42.02 -35.94
N ASN A 321 14.56 -41.05 -36.20
CA ASN A 321 14.88 -39.64 -36.08
C ASN A 321 13.95 -39.02 -35.04
N TYR A 322 14.53 -38.29 -34.10
CA TYR A 322 13.80 -37.40 -33.20
C TYR A 322 14.23 -35.96 -33.53
N ARG A 323 13.30 -35.14 -34.02
CA ARG A 323 13.59 -33.76 -34.46
C ARG A 323 14.75 -33.65 -35.46
N SER A 324 14.77 -34.54 -36.45
CA SER A 324 15.83 -34.65 -37.47
C SER A 324 17.21 -35.03 -36.95
N VAL A 325 17.32 -35.47 -35.68
CA VAL A 325 18.55 -36.03 -35.11
C VAL A 325 18.45 -37.55 -35.17
N PRO A 326 19.45 -38.26 -35.74
CA PRO A 326 19.46 -39.72 -35.73
C PRO A 326 19.65 -40.24 -34.30
N VAL A 327 18.77 -41.17 -33.92
CA VAL A 327 18.69 -41.72 -32.57
C VAL A 327 18.41 -43.22 -32.60
N ALA A 328 18.85 -43.90 -31.54
CA ALA A 328 18.41 -45.26 -31.22
C ALA A 328 17.23 -45.19 -30.25
N ILE A 329 16.16 -45.92 -30.55
CA ILE A 329 14.92 -45.93 -29.78
C ILE A 329 14.73 -47.32 -29.20
N LYS A 330 14.77 -47.45 -27.88
CA LYS A 330 14.50 -48.71 -27.19
C LYS A 330 13.05 -48.74 -26.69
N HIS A 331 12.29 -49.69 -27.20
CA HIS A 331 10.93 -50.01 -26.77
C HIS A 331 10.99 -51.08 -25.67
N LEU A 332 10.54 -50.72 -24.47
CA LEU A 332 10.40 -51.63 -23.34
C LEU A 332 8.97 -52.20 -23.32
N ASP A 333 8.82 -53.51 -23.08
CA ASP A 333 7.51 -54.16 -22.95
C ASP A 333 6.73 -53.54 -21.78
N GLY A 334 5.83 -52.61 -22.11
CA GLY A 334 5.18 -51.72 -21.13
C GLY A 334 4.86 -50.30 -21.60
N ARG A 335 5.09 -49.95 -22.89
CA ARG A 335 4.85 -48.63 -23.50
C ARG A 335 5.78 -47.51 -23.02
N VAL A 336 7.01 -47.83 -22.66
CA VAL A 336 8.04 -46.84 -22.34
C VAL A 336 9.11 -46.85 -23.44
N TYR A 337 9.34 -45.68 -24.04
CA TYR A 337 10.40 -45.47 -25.02
C TYR A 337 11.59 -44.77 -24.36
N GLN A 338 12.78 -45.29 -24.56
CA GLN A 338 14.03 -44.65 -24.18
C GLN A 338 14.80 -44.27 -25.44
N ILE A 339 15.15 -42.98 -25.58
CA ILE A 339 15.92 -42.50 -26.73
C ILE A 339 17.37 -42.24 -26.30
N GLN A 340 18.30 -42.79 -27.07
CA GLN A 340 19.72 -42.52 -26.93
C GLN A 340 20.25 -41.93 -28.23
N ARG A 341 20.99 -40.82 -28.14
CA ARG A 341 21.60 -40.18 -29.29
C ARG A 341 22.63 -41.12 -29.90
N TRP A 342 22.61 -41.29 -31.22
CA TRP A 342 23.66 -42.00 -31.93
C TRP A 342 24.92 -41.14 -31.85
N LEU A 343 25.86 -41.53 -31.00
CA LEU A 343 27.19 -40.96 -30.95
C LEU A 343 28.00 -41.66 -32.06
N ASN A 344 28.57 -40.86 -32.98
CA ASN A 344 29.68 -41.33 -33.80
C ASN A 344 30.92 -41.55 -32.94
#